data_AF-A0A353P5S8-F1
#
_entry.id   AF-A0A353P5S8-F1
#
_cell.length_a   1.000
_cell.length_b   1.000
_cell.length_c   1.000
_cell.angle_alpha   90.00
_cell.angle_beta   90.00
_cell.angle_gamma   90.00
#
_symmetry.space_group_name_H-M   'P 1'
#
loop_
_entity.id
_entity.type
_entity.pdbx_description
1 polymer ?
#
loop_
_entity_poly.entity_id
_entity_poly.type
_entity_poly.pdbx_seq_one_letter_code
_entity_poly.pdbx_strand_id
1 'polypeptide(L)'
;MLKKLLFTALVFVVCTNSWAAEMQWFGGAHDRDWFNTANWGPAGGPIPTGVDKAKLNYVWANPGPVVSAPGAIANEIFISEDRDLGTIGEQSLTIAAGGELTANGQVILGYFGPDSRAGLPANEGRLIIDGGTATLATLGASHLWVGFGGIGHLVVNSGLLDIRGNFGIGFNGGSGTVELNGGVLNTQQFNFNNASDYSFDITGGEWIEKGFYVAEIEALVNAGKITGYGGAGEVVVTWDPVLEQTHVTAVIPEPITITLLGIGALLIRKRS
;
A
#
# COMPACT_ATOMS: atom_id res chain seq x y z
N MET A 1 61.19 34.72 -26.02
CA MET A 1 60.94 33.31 -25.66
C MET A 1 60.74 33.22 -24.16
N LEU A 2 59.50 33.28 -23.68
CA LEU A 2 59.16 32.89 -22.31
C LEU A 2 57.93 31.99 -22.38
N LYS A 3 58.12 30.81 -21.79
CA LYS A 3 57.26 29.64 -21.81
C LYS A 3 56.03 29.88 -20.94
N LYS A 4 54.90 29.31 -21.40
CA LYS A 4 53.87 28.64 -20.59
C LYS A 4 53.24 29.44 -19.46
N LEU A 5 51.96 29.78 -19.63
CA LEU A 5 50.96 29.56 -18.57
C LEU A 5 49.60 29.35 -19.24
N LEU A 6 49.35 28.12 -19.70
CA LEU A 6 47.98 27.65 -19.94
C LEU A 6 47.31 27.60 -18.56
N PHE A 7 46.39 28.52 -18.30
CA PHE A 7 45.47 28.46 -17.18
C PHE A 7 44.43 27.38 -17.49
N THR A 8 44.79 26.13 -17.20
CA THR A 8 43.81 25.04 -17.16
C THR A 8 42.96 25.26 -15.91
N ALA A 9 41.77 25.83 -16.09
CA ALA A 9 40.75 25.86 -15.06
C ALA A 9 40.31 24.41 -14.77
N LEU A 10 40.94 23.82 -13.76
CA LEU A 10 40.54 22.55 -13.18
C LEU A 10 39.21 22.80 -12.46
N VAL A 11 38.10 22.57 -13.15
CA VAL A 11 36.76 22.53 -12.54
C VAL A 11 36.75 21.32 -11.63
N PHE A 12 37.03 21.54 -10.34
CA PHE A 12 36.67 20.60 -9.28
C PHE A 12 35.14 20.56 -9.23
N VAL A 13 34.54 19.66 -10.00
CA VAL A 13 33.19 19.20 -9.73
C VAL A 13 33.28 18.45 -8.40
N VAL A 14 33.05 19.17 -7.30
CA VAL A 14 32.80 18.57 -6.01
C VAL A 14 31.46 17.86 -6.16
N CYS A 15 31.49 16.59 -6.52
CA CYS A 15 30.34 15.71 -6.34
C CYS A 15 30.12 15.60 -4.84
N THR A 16 29.29 16.50 -4.28
CA THR A 16 28.75 16.28 -2.94
C THR A 16 27.86 15.05 -3.06
N ASN A 17 28.35 13.92 -2.56
CA ASN A 17 27.49 12.78 -2.31
C ASN A 17 26.44 13.27 -1.29
N SER A 18 25.22 13.54 -1.75
CA SER A 18 24.09 13.61 -0.83
C SER A 18 23.84 12.18 -0.38
N TRP A 19 24.05 11.94 0.90
CA TRP A 19 23.65 10.69 1.52
C TRP A 19 22.12 10.64 1.47
N ALA A 20 21.56 9.45 1.26
CA ALA A 20 20.12 9.23 1.40
C ALA A 20 19.67 9.83 2.74
N ALA A 21 18.73 10.78 2.69
CA ALA A 21 18.24 11.41 3.90
C ALA A 21 16.93 10.75 4.33
N GLU A 22 16.73 10.70 5.65
CA GLU A 22 15.47 10.26 6.25
C GLU A 22 14.56 11.49 6.40
N MET A 23 13.66 11.66 5.45
CA MET A 23 12.70 12.75 5.45
C MET A 23 11.53 12.40 6.35
N GLN A 24 11.43 13.11 7.48
CA GLN A 24 10.38 12.91 8.45
C GLN A 24 9.16 13.76 8.10
N TRP A 25 8.00 13.16 7.93
CA TRP A 25 6.74 13.89 7.92
C TRP A 25 6.41 14.40 9.32
N PHE A 26 6.13 15.69 9.45
CA PHE A 26 5.62 16.28 10.69
C PHE A 26 4.44 17.24 10.49
N GLY A 27 4.01 17.49 9.24
CA GLY A 27 2.76 18.20 8.95
C GLY A 27 2.72 19.67 9.39
N GLY A 28 3.86 20.36 9.38
CA GLY A 28 4.01 21.72 9.92
C GLY A 28 3.14 22.81 9.30
N ALA A 29 2.71 22.64 8.05
CA ALA A 29 1.79 23.58 7.40
C ALA A 29 0.32 23.29 7.72
N HIS A 30 0.01 22.12 8.31
CA HIS A 30 -1.34 21.66 8.58
C HIS A 30 -2.26 21.54 7.35
N ASP A 31 -1.69 21.44 6.14
CA ASP A 31 -2.43 21.29 4.88
C ASP A 31 -2.40 19.85 4.32
N ARG A 32 -1.58 18.98 4.91
CA ARG A 32 -1.36 17.58 4.51
C ARG A 32 -0.77 17.41 3.10
N ASP A 33 -0.30 18.47 2.46
CA ASP A 33 0.24 18.38 1.11
C ASP A 33 1.64 17.73 1.12
N TRP A 34 1.79 16.61 0.41
CA TRP A 34 3.08 15.95 0.20
C TRP A 34 4.10 16.90 -0.44
N PHE A 35 3.67 17.84 -1.28
CA PHE A 35 4.58 18.73 -2.00
C PHE A 35 4.93 20.01 -1.24
N ASN A 36 4.38 20.21 -0.04
CA ASN A 36 4.74 21.36 0.77
C ASN A 36 5.95 21.04 1.67
N THR A 37 7.09 21.66 1.38
CA THR A 37 8.34 21.52 2.17
C THR A 37 8.17 21.89 3.65
N ALA A 38 7.21 22.75 3.99
CA ALA A 38 6.90 23.07 5.38
C ALA A 38 6.34 21.88 6.18
N ASN A 39 5.95 20.78 5.52
CA ASN A 39 5.54 19.55 6.18
C ASN A 39 6.67 18.52 6.39
N TRP A 40 7.84 18.74 5.78
CA TRP A 40 8.95 17.78 5.75
C TRP A 40 10.13 18.22 6.62
N GLY A 41 10.59 17.28 7.43
CA GLY A 41 11.50 17.46 8.55
C GLY A 41 12.98 17.29 8.19
N PRO A 42 13.90 18.03 8.85
CA PRO A 42 13.64 19.10 9.84
C PRO A 42 12.88 20.28 9.21
N ALA A 43 12.14 21.06 10.01
CA ALA A 43 11.09 21.95 9.49
C ALA A 43 11.49 22.85 8.32
N GLY A 44 10.71 22.78 7.23
CA GLY A 44 11.08 23.39 5.94
C GLY A 44 12.09 22.57 5.15
N GLY A 45 12.19 21.28 5.45
CA GLY A 45 13.10 20.32 4.83
C GLY A 45 12.68 19.96 3.41
N PRO A 46 13.57 19.26 2.68
CA PRO A 46 13.29 18.86 1.32
C PRO A 46 12.18 17.80 1.25
N ILE A 47 11.39 17.85 0.18
CA ILE A 47 10.46 16.78 -0.18
C ILE A 47 11.29 15.53 -0.50
N PRO A 48 10.87 14.33 -0.06
CA PRO A 48 11.56 13.09 -0.41
C PRO A 48 11.78 12.96 -1.91
N THR A 49 12.92 12.40 -2.28
CA THR A 49 13.26 12.03 -3.66
C THR A 49 13.46 10.52 -3.79
N GLY A 50 13.69 10.02 -5.00
CA GLY A 50 13.87 8.59 -5.28
C GLY A 50 15.08 7.91 -4.60
N VAL A 51 15.89 8.65 -3.85
CA VAL A 51 16.99 8.12 -3.01
C VAL A 51 16.72 8.24 -1.51
N ASP A 52 15.65 8.94 -1.12
CA ASP A 52 15.34 9.27 0.28
C ASP A 52 14.32 8.31 0.89
N LYS A 53 14.43 8.09 2.20
CA LYS A 53 13.40 7.39 2.96
C LYS A 53 12.39 8.41 3.49
N ALA A 54 11.11 8.23 3.19
CA ALA A 54 10.01 8.99 3.77
C ALA A 54 9.48 8.29 5.03
N LYS A 55 9.63 8.92 6.19
CA LYS A 55 9.17 8.42 7.48
C LYS A 55 7.88 9.14 7.90
N LEU A 56 6.84 8.37 8.18
CA LEU A 56 5.50 8.85 8.52
C LEU A 56 5.17 8.33 9.91
N ASN A 57 5.76 8.97 10.92
CA ASN A 57 5.78 8.45 12.30
C ASN A 57 5.21 9.42 13.33
N TYR A 58 4.89 10.65 12.96
CA TYR A 58 4.57 11.71 13.92
C TYR A 58 3.06 11.77 14.18
N VAL A 59 2.61 11.28 15.34
CA VAL A 59 1.17 11.12 15.64
C VAL A 59 0.40 12.42 15.63
N TRP A 60 1.05 13.51 16.05
CA TRP A 60 0.42 14.84 16.02
C TRP A 60 0.24 15.38 14.59
N ALA A 61 0.86 14.74 13.60
CA ALA A 61 0.70 15.03 12.18
C ALA A 61 -0.30 14.07 11.50
N ASN A 62 -1.07 13.28 12.28
CA ASN A 62 -2.17 12.46 11.77
C ASN A 62 -3.48 13.28 11.73
N PRO A 63 -4.30 13.21 10.66
CA PRO A 63 -4.13 12.40 9.46
C PRO A 63 -2.91 12.82 8.61
N GLY A 64 -2.14 11.85 8.12
CA GLY A 64 -0.87 12.11 7.43
C GLY A 64 -1.03 12.67 6.01
N PRO A 65 0.04 12.65 5.20
CA PRO A 65 0.07 13.33 3.91
C PRO A 65 -0.94 12.79 2.92
N VAL A 66 -1.32 13.68 2.03
CA VAL A 66 -2.11 13.42 0.83
C VAL A 66 -1.25 13.75 -0.38
N VAL A 67 -1.10 12.78 -1.28
CA VAL A 67 -0.57 13.00 -2.63
C VAL A 67 -1.77 13.28 -3.52
N SER A 68 -1.97 14.54 -3.90
CA SER A 68 -3.09 15.00 -4.74
C SER A 68 -2.66 15.51 -6.12
N ALA A 69 -1.38 15.38 -6.45
CA ALA A 69 -0.82 15.75 -7.74
C ALA A 69 0.27 14.74 -8.17
N PRO A 70 0.61 14.67 -9.47
CA PRO A 70 1.67 13.78 -9.94
C PRO A 70 3.06 14.17 -9.44
N GLY A 71 3.95 13.18 -9.38
CA GLY A 71 5.40 13.39 -9.18
C GLY A 71 5.91 13.18 -7.76
N ALA A 72 5.10 12.62 -6.85
CA ALA A 72 5.60 12.21 -5.55
C ALA A 72 6.51 10.98 -5.73
N ILE A 73 7.71 11.03 -5.15
CA ILE A 73 8.67 9.93 -5.24
C ILE A 73 9.42 9.77 -3.92
N ALA A 74 9.70 8.53 -3.55
CA ALA A 74 10.59 8.18 -2.45
C ALA A 74 11.41 6.94 -2.82
N ASN A 75 12.56 6.73 -2.18
CA ASN A 75 13.17 5.41 -2.18
C ASN A 75 12.33 4.47 -1.31
N GLU A 76 12.19 4.77 -0.03
CA GLU A 76 11.47 3.93 0.92
C GLU A 76 10.34 4.73 1.57
N ILE A 77 9.26 4.05 1.96
CA ILE A 77 8.15 4.69 2.67
C ILE A 77 7.78 3.86 3.88
N PHE A 78 7.93 4.45 5.07
CA PHE A 78 7.70 3.76 6.32
C PHE A 78 6.59 4.49 7.07
N ILE A 79 5.46 3.80 7.24
CA ILE A 79 4.28 4.32 7.93
C ILE A 79 4.22 3.66 9.30
N SER A 80 4.49 4.44 10.34
CA SER A 80 4.62 3.99 11.73
C SER A 80 5.81 3.04 11.94
N GLU A 81 7.02 3.59 11.91
CA GLU A 81 8.29 2.91 12.22
C GLU A 81 8.87 3.22 13.60
N ASP A 82 8.70 4.41 14.15
CA ASP A 82 9.40 4.77 15.39
C ASP A 82 8.74 4.14 16.65
N ARG A 83 9.55 3.92 17.69
CA ARG A 83 9.11 3.37 19.00
C ARG A 83 9.11 4.40 20.13
N ASP A 84 9.06 5.69 19.80
CA ASP A 84 9.10 6.73 20.83
C ASP A 84 7.69 7.08 21.30
N LEU A 85 7.54 7.49 22.57
CA LEU A 85 6.23 7.79 23.18
C LEU A 85 5.43 8.90 22.47
N GLY A 86 6.05 9.66 21.55
CA GLY A 86 5.39 10.66 20.69
C GLY A 86 4.96 10.15 19.31
N THR A 87 5.26 8.90 18.96
CA THR A 87 5.02 8.30 17.63
C THR A 87 4.00 7.15 17.66
N ILE A 88 3.32 6.97 18.80
CA ILE A 88 2.35 5.90 19.05
C ILE A 88 0.92 6.28 18.60
N GLY A 89 0.41 5.54 17.64
CA GLY A 89 -0.95 5.68 17.10
C GLY A 89 -0.96 5.51 15.59
N GLU A 90 -2.14 5.28 15.01
CA GLU A 90 -2.29 5.11 13.56
C GLU A 90 -1.69 6.30 12.79
N GLN A 91 -0.78 5.99 11.85
CA GLN A 91 -0.28 6.93 10.86
C GLN A 91 -0.81 6.58 9.48
N SER A 92 -1.02 7.57 8.63
CA SER A 92 -1.66 7.37 7.33
C SER A 92 -0.94 8.07 6.17
N LEU A 93 -1.06 7.51 4.97
CA LEU A 93 -0.74 8.14 3.69
C LEU A 93 -1.93 7.92 2.75
N THR A 94 -2.38 8.99 2.08
CA THR A 94 -3.48 8.92 1.11
C THR A 94 -3.00 9.33 -0.27
N ILE A 95 -3.31 8.51 -1.28
CA ILE A 95 -3.09 8.82 -2.69
C ILE A 95 -4.44 9.19 -3.29
N ALA A 96 -4.72 10.49 -3.34
CA ALA A 96 -6.01 11.01 -3.79
C ALA A 96 -6.12 11.01 -5.33
N ALA A 97 -7.32 11.23 -5.84
CA ALA A 97 -7.55 11.40 -7.28
C ALA A 97 -6.59 12.43 -7.90
N GLY A 98 -5.94 12.04 -9.01
CA GLY A 98 -4.92 12.86 -9.68
C GLY A 98 -3.52 12.82 -9.03
N GLY A 99 -3.38 12.19 -7.86
CA GLY A 99 -2.08 11.93 -7.24
C GLY A 99 -1.32 10.80 -7.92
N GLU A 100 0.00 10.95 -8.03
CA GLU A 100 0.88 9.86 -8.46
C GLU A 100 2.07 9.73 -7.50
N LEU A 101 2.26 8.52 -6.97
CA LEU A 101 3.36 8.18 -6.07
C LEU A 101 4.19 7.02 -6.64
N THR A 102 5.52 7.18 -6.63
CA THR A 102 6.46 6.07 -6.86
C THR A 102 7.32 5.83 -5.63
N ALA A 103 7.37 4.58 -5.16
CA ALA A 103 8.32 4.14 -4.14
C ALA A 103 9.25 3.08 -4.73
N ASN A 104 10.56 3.35 -4.75
CA ASN A 104 11.51 2.48 -5.42
C ASN A 104 11.83 1.20 -4.63
N GLY A 105 12.11 1.37 -3.35
CA GLY A 105 12.44 0.35 -2.38
C GLY A 105 11.24 -0.11 -1.58
N GLN A 106 11.51 -0.48 -0.32
CA GLN A 106 10.54 -1.07 0.58
C GLN A 106 9.50 -0.04 1.06
N VAL A 107 8.25 -0.50 1.11
CA VAL A 107 7.13 0.18 1.73
C VAL A 107 6.63 -0.68 2.87
N ILE A 108 6.55 -0.11 4.07
CA ILE A 108 6.18 -0.86 5.27
C ILE A 108 5.10 -0.11 6.05
N LEU A 109 4.02 -0.83 6.37
CA LEU A 109 2.90 -0.35 7.17
C LEU A 109 2.94 -1.06 8.53
N GLY A 110 3.21 -0.32 9.60
CA GLY A 110 3.34 -0.87 10.96
C GLY A 110 4.58 -1.74 11.11
N TYR A 111 5.72 -1.15 11.45
CA TYR A 111 7.04 -1.82 11.46
C TYR A 111 7.38 -2.58 12.74
N PHE A 112 6.77 -2.22 13.87
CA PHE A 112 7.11 -2.84 15.15
C PHE A 112 5.86 -3.31 15.88
N GLY A 113 5.95 -4.54 16.42
CA GLY A 113 4.97 -5.08 17.34
C GLY A 113 5.06 -4.45 18.73
N PRO A 114 4.18 -4.86 19.66
CA PRO A 114 4.14 -4.30 21.00
C PRO A 114 5.46 -4.55 21.75
N ASP A 115 5.94 -3.54 22.47
CA ASP A 115 7.10 -3.65 23.34
C ASP A 115 6.63 -3.74 24.81
N SER A 116 6.51 -4.97 25.30
CA SER A 116 6.06 -5.24 26.67
C SER A 116 7.03 -4.76 27.75
N ARG A 117 8.31 -4.50 27.42
CA ARG A 117 9.30 -3.99 28.38
C ARG A 117 9.16 -2.49 28.57
N ALA A 118 8.80 -1.78 27.51
CA ALA A 118 8.59 -0.33 27.51
C ALA A 118 7.10 0.07 27.69
N GLY A 119 6.17 -0.89 27.65
CA GLY A 119 4.73 -0.63 27.75
C GLY A 119 4.15 0.06 26.50
N LEU A 120 4.80 -0.13 25.35
CA LEU A 120 4.41 0.52 24.09
C LEU A 120 3.51 -0.44 23.29
N PRO A 121 2.39 0.03 22.73
CA PRO A 121 1.56 -0.78 21.84
C PRO A 121 2.28 -0.99 20.50
N ALA A 122 1.69 -1.81 19.63
CA ALA A 122 2.20 -1.99 18.27
C ALA A 122 2.09 -0.69 17.47
N ASN A 123 3.01 -0.51 16.52
CA ASN A 123 2.94 0.52 15.52
C ASN A 123 1.81 0.21 14.53
N GLU A 124 1.06 1.22 14.13
CA GLU A 124 -0.10 1.08 13.25
C GLU A 124 0.04 2.02 12.04
N GLY A 125 0.11 1.43 10.85
CA GLY A 125 0.30 2.17 9.60
C GLY A 125 -0.80 1.89 8.58
N ARG A 126 -1.27 2.94 7.91
CA ARG A 126 -2.35 2.87 6.91
C ARG A 126 -1.93 3.50 5.58
N LEU A 127 -2.11 2.78 4.49
CA LEU A 127 -2.03 3.30 3.13
C LEU A 127 -3.42 3.28 2.50
N ILE A 128 -3.84 4.41 1.94
CA ILE A 128 -5.15 4.57 1.30
C ILE A 128 -4.95 5.02 -0.15
N ILE A 129 -5.52 4.28 -1.10
CA ILE A 129 -5.58 4.66 -2.51
C ILE A 129 -7.03 5.08 -2.81
N ASP A 130 -7.23 6.38 -3.04
CA ASP A 130 -8.53 7.03 -3.18
C ASP A 130 -8.64 7.76 -4.53
N GLY A 131 -8.21 7.08 -5.60
CA GLY A 131 -8.40 7.49 -6.99
C GLY A 131 -7.14 7.81 -7.79
N GLY A 132 -5.98 7.93 -7.14
CA GLY A 132 -4.70 8.16 -7.81
C GLY A 132 -3.98 6.89 -8.27
N THR A 133 -2.71 7.03 -8.60
CA THR A 133 -1.82 5.91 -8.97
C THR A 133 -0.65 5.79 -8.00
N ALA A 134 -0.42 4.60 -7.46
CA ALA A 134 0.75 4.30 -6.67
C ALA A 134 1.52 3.12 -7.28
N THR A 135 2.80 3.31 -7.58
CA THR A 135 3.71 2.24 -8.03
C THR A 135 4.76 2.01 -6.96
N LEU A 136 4.75 0.85 -6.31
CA LEU A 136 5.57 0.57 -5.13
C LEU A 136 6.55 -0.59 -5.39
N ALA A 137 7.65 -0.60 -4.63
CA ALA A 137 8.65 -1.68 -4.66
C ALA A 137 9.19 -1.96 -6.07
N THR A 138 9.64 -0.92 -6.78
CA THR A 138 10.07 -1.02 -8.18
C THR A 138 11.49 -1.57 -8.39
N LEU A 139 12.32 -1.68 -7.35
CA LEU A 139 13.72 -2.09 -7.44
C LEU A 139 14.03 -3.39 -6.69
N GLY A 140 14.55 -4.39 -7.40
CA GLY A 140 15.20 -5.57 -6.78
C GLY A 140 14.34 -6.31 -5.75
N ALA A 141 14.92 -6.67 -4.60
CA ALA A 141 14.27 -7.40 -3.51
C ALA A 141 13.40 -6.51 -2.59
N SER A 142 12.76 -5.48 -3.16
CA SER A 142 11.85 -4.59 -2.44
C SER A 142 10.47 -5.22 -2.25
N HIS A 143 9.69 -4.64 -1.34
CA HIS A 143 8.45 -5.23 -0.87
C HIS A 143 7.47 -4.17 -0.37
N LEU A 144 6.17 -4.49 -0.44
CA LEU A 144 5.14 -3.91 0.41
C LEU A 144 4.79 -4.91 1.51
N TRP A 145 5.06 -4.55 2.77
CA TRP A 145 4.56 -5.30 3.92
C TRP A 145 3.44 -4.53 4.62
N VAL A 146 2.28 -5.18 4.71
CA VAL A 146 1.13 -4.70 5.47
C VAL A 146 1.12 -5.41 6.82
N GLY A 147 1.62 -4.75 7.85
CA GLY A 147 1.83 -5.31 9.18
C GLY A 147 3.14 -6.09 9.24
N PHE A 148 4.27 -5.38 9.33
CA PHE A 148 5.60 -5.98 9.52
C PHE A 148 5.93 -5.99 11.02
N GLY A 149 5.56 -7.01 11.76
CA GLY A 149 5.65 -7.03 13.22
C GLY A 149 4.60 -6.16 13.93
N GLY A 150 4.22 -5.00 13.36
CA GLY A 150 3.14 -4.14 13.83
C GLY A 150 1.79 -4.43 13.15
N ILE A 151 0.91 -3.43 13.15
CA ILE A 151 -0.41 -3.46 12.54
C ILE A 151 -0.39 -2.66 11.24
N GLY A 152 -0.79 -3.28 10.13
CA GLY A 152 -0.88 -2.62 8.83
C GLY A 152 -2.28 -2.64 8.23
N HIS A 153 -2.64 -1.54 7.58
CA HIS A 153 -3.89 -1.39 6.84
C HIS A 153 -3.60 -0.91 5.43
N LEU A 154 -4.04 -1.67 4.43
CA LEU A 154 -4.07 -1.22 3.05
C LEU A 154 -5.52 -1.11 2.59
N VAL A 155 -5.91 0.07 2.14
CA VAL A 155 -7.26 0.33 1.63
C VAL A 155 -7.16 0.84 0.20
N VAL A 156 -7.83 0.18 -0.73
CA VAL A 156 -7.92 0.59 -2.14
C VAL A 156 -9.40 0.85 -2.45
N ASN A 157 -9.79 2.12 -2.40
CA ASN A 157 -11.15 2.56 -2.69
C ASN A 157 -11.39 2.75 -4.19
N SER A 158 -10.38 3.27 -4.89
CA SER A 158 -10.38 3.48 -6.33
C SER A 158 -8.97 3.78 -6.82
N GLY A 159 -8.76 3.93 -8.13
CA GLY A 159 -7.44 4.19 -8.70
C GLY A 159 -6.65 2.90 -8.98
N LEU A 160 -5.33 3.05 -9.08
CA LEU A 160 -4.40 1.96 -9.40
C LEU A 160 -3.32 1.85 -8.33
N LEU A 161 -3.20 0.68 -7.73
CA LEU A 161 -2.06 0.29 -6.91
C LEU A 161 -1.28 -0.81 -7.61
N ASP A 162 -0.01 -0.57 -7.90
CA ASP A 162 0.86 -1.49 -8.62
C ASP A 162 2.10 -1.81 -7.78
N ILE A 163 2.18 -3.04 -7.30
CA ILE A 163 3.25 -3.52 -6.43
C ILE A 163 4.18 -4.41 -7.26
N ARG A 164 5.37 -3.88 -7.53
CA ARG A 164 6.36 -4.50 -8.42
C ARG A 164 7.29 -5.50 -7.74
N GLY A 165 7.39 -5.42 -6.42
CA GLY A 165 8.15 -6.36 -5.58
C GLY A 165 7.25 -7.36 -4.85
N ASN A 166 7.74 -7.88 -3.73
CA ASN A 166 6.96 -8.81 -2.91
C ASN A 166 5.82 -8.07 -2.21
N PHE A 167 4.63 -8.65 -2.22
CA PHE A 167 3.50 -8.19 -1.42
C PHE A 167 3.17 -9.20 -0.35
N GLY A 168 3.07 -8.78 0.91
CA GLY A 168 2.65 -9.67 1.99
C GLY A 168 1.98 -8.95 3.12
N ILE A 169 1.20 -9.73 3.86
CA ILE A 169 0.26 -9.25 4.88
C ILE A 169 0.51 -10.05 6.16
N GLY A 170 0.60 -9.37 7.31
CA GLY A 170 0.89 -10.01 8.60
C GLY A 170 2.26 -10.67 8.67
N PHE A 171 3.32 -9.97 8.23
CA PHE A 171 4.68 -10.51 8.17
C PHE A 171 5.43 -10.31 9.49
N ASN A 172 6.41 -11.18 9.79
CA ASN A 172 7.27 -11.08 10.98
C ASN A 172 6.51 -10.95 12.32
N GLY A 173 5.38 -11.66 12.45
CA GLY A 173 4.53 -11.62 13.65
C GLY A 173 3.63 -10.39 13.76
N GLY A 174 3.54 -9.57 12.70
CA GLY A 174 2.56 -8.49 12.60
C GLY A 174 1.18 -8.98 12.16
N SER A 175 0.23 -8.06 12.22
CA SER A 175 -1.15 -8.27 11.75
C SER A 175 -1.45 -7.29 10.61
N GLY A 176 -2.05 -7.78 9.53
CA GLY A 176 -2.35 -6.92 8.39
C GLY A 176 -3.78 -7.08 7.88
N THR A 177 -4.32 -5.98 7.36
CA THR A 177 -5.65 -5.97 6.72
C THR A 177 -5.55 -5.32 5.36
N VAL A 178 -6.19 -5.92 4.38
CA VAL A 178 -6.32 -5.37 3.03
C VAL A 178 -7.81 -5.28 2.69
N GLU A 179 -8.25 -4.10 2.27
CA GLU A 179 -9.61 -3.82 1.83
C GLU A 179 -9.56 -3.32 0.39
N LEU A 180 -10.00 -4.16 -0.56
CA LEU A 180 -10.17 -3.78 -1.96
C LEU A 180 -11.64 -3.44 -2.19
N ASN A 181 -11.96 -2.16 -2.07
CA ASN A 181 -13.32 -1.63 -2.21
C ASN A 181 -13.63 -1.16 -3.63
N GLY A 182 -12.60 -0.94 -4.45
CA GLY A 182 -12.69 -0.52 -5.83
C GLY A 182 -11.31 -0.41 -6.48
N GLY A 183 -11.25 0.09 -7.71
CA GLY A 183 -9.98 0.26 -8.43
C GLY A 183 -9.31 -1.05 -8.83
N VAL A 184 -8.00 -0.99 -9.06
CA VAL A 184 -7.17 -2.13 -9.48
C VAL A 184 -5.97 -2.26 -8.55
N LEU A 185 -5.76 -3.45 -8.01
CA LEU A 185 -4.55 -3.86 -7.30
C LEU A 185 -3.76 -4.82 -8.20
N ASN A 186 -2.60 -4.40 -8.68
CA ASN A 186 -1.66 -5.24 -9.44
C ASN A 186 -0.52 -5.68 -8.53
N THR A 187 -0.21 -6.97 -8.55
CA THR A 187 0.88 -7.55 -7.75
C THR A 187 1.74 -8.48 -8.62
N GLN A 188 3.06 -8.41 -8.43
CA GLN A 188 4.00 -9.28 -9.15
C GLN A 188 4.31 -10.58 -8.40
N GLN A 189 4.28 -10.52 -7.06
CA GLN A 189 4.61 -11.66 -6.21
C GLN A 189 3.89 -11.51 -4.86
N PHE A 190 2.71 -12.11 -4.74
CA PHE A 190 2.02 -12.23 -3.47
C PHE A 190 2.63 -13.34 -2.61
N ASN A 191 2.74 -13.08 -1.31
CA ASN A 191 3.18 -14.05 -0.34
C ASN A 191 2.00 -14.88 0.17
N PHE A 192 1.83 -16.08 -0.39
CA PHE A 192 0.76 -17.04 -0.07
C PHE A 192 0.90 -17.74 1.30
N ASN A 193 1.61 -17.14 2.27
CA ASN A 193 1.76 -17.73 3.60
C ASN A 193 0.45 -17.70 4.39
N ASN A 194 -0.12 -18.88 4.68
CA ASN A 194 -1.36 -19.00 5.45
C ASN A 194 -1.16 -18.91 6.99
N ALA A 195 0.08 -18.95 7.48
CA ALA A 195 0.36 -18.93 8.92
C ALA A 195 0.26 -17.53 9.56
N SER A 196 0.22 -16.49 8.75
CA SER A 196 0.19 -15.09 9.20
C SER A 196 -1.20 -14.65 9.67
N ASP A 197 -1.24 -13.71 10.61
CA ASP A 197 -2.47 -13.07 11.06
C ASP A 197 -2.87 -11.95 10.09
N TYR A 198 -3.79 -12.24 9.18
CA TYR A 198 -4.29 -11.25 8.25
C TYR A 198 -5.68 -11.56 7.70
N SER A 199 -6.30 -10.53 7.14
CA SER A 199 -7.50 -10.59 6.31
C SER A 199 -7.32 -9.78 5.03
N PHE A 200 -7.90 -10.27 3.94
CA PHE A 200 -8.01 -9.56 2.68
C PHE A 200 -9.46 -9.65 2.20
N ASP A 201 -10.20 -8.55 2.30
CA ASP A 201 -11.59 -8.49 1.85
C ASP A 201 -11.70 -7.73 0.52
N ILE A 202 -12.47 -8.31 -0.41
CA ILE A 202 -12.78 -7.72 -1.71
C ILE A 202 -14.26 -7.38 -1.71
N THR A 203 -14.59 -6.09 -1.72
CA THR A 203 -15.97 -5.58 -1.78
C THR A 203 -16.27 -4.86 -3.09
N GLY A 204 -15.23 -4.62 -3.89
CA GLY A 204 -15.30 -4.12 -5.25
C GLY A 204 -13.92 -4.16 -5.91
N GLY A 205 -13.80 -3.63 -7.13
CA GLY A 205 -12.51 -3.58 -7.84
C GLY A 205 -12.01 -4.96 -8.30
N GLU A 206 -10.72 -5.00 -8.65
CA GLU A 206 -10.06 -6.19 -9.17
C GLU A 206 -8.63 -6.32 -8.63
N TRP A 207 -8.29 -7.51 -8.14
CA TRP A 207 -6.92 -7.88 -7.83
C TRP A 207 -6.36 -8.73 -8.97
N ILE A 208 -5.22 -8.31 -9.52
CA ILE A 208 -4.51 -8.97 -10.60
C ILE A 208 -3.14 -9.41 -10.08
N GLU A 209 -2.96 -10.72 -9.93
CA GLU A 209 -1.67 -11.33 -9.61
C GLU A 209 -1.03 -11.85 -10.89
N LYS A 210 0.23 -11.49 -11.13
CA LYS A 210 0.98 -12.00 -12.29
C LYS A 210 1.32 -13.47 -12.11
N GLY A 211 1.00 -14.31 -13.09
CA GLY A 211 1.27 -15.75 -13.06
C GLY A 211 0.04 -16.56 -12.65
N PHE A 212 0.13 -17.88 -12.85
CA PHE A 212 -0.97 -18.81 -12.62
C PHE A 212 -1.02 -19.23 -11.14
N TYR A 213 -1.94 -18.65 -10.38
CA TYR A 213 -2.08 -18.85 -8.92
C TYR A 213 -3.51 -19.18 -8.49
N VAL A 214 -4.32 -19.73 -9.40
CA VAL A 214 -5.74 -20.03 -9.12
C VAL A 214 -5.89 -20.92 -7.88
N ALA A 215 -5.14 -22.02 -7.81
CA ALA A 215 -5.24 -22.99 -6.72
C ALA A 215 -4.76 -22.41 -5.37
N GLU A 216 -3.69 -21.61 -5.39
CA GLU A 216 -3.13 -20.95 -4.22
C GLU A 216 -4.09 -19.91 -3.65
N ILE A 217 -4.71 -19.10 -4.51
CA ILE A 217 -5.71 -18.11 -4.10
C ILE A 217 -6.96 -18.81 -3.56
N GLU A 218 -7.47 -19.83 -4.26
CA GLU A 218 -8.62 -20.62 -3.80
C GLU A 218 -8.35 -21.28 -2.43
N ALA A 219 -7.12 -21.73 -2.17
CA ALA A 219 -6.75 -22.28 -0.87
C ALA A 219 -6.85 -21.23 0.25
N LEU A 220 -6.49 -19.98 -0.02
CA LEU A 220 -6.63 -18.87 0.95
C LEU A 220 -8.08 -18.44 1.13
N VAL A 221 -8.89 -18.46 0.07
CA VAL A 221 -10.35 -18.24 0.16
C VAL A 221 -10.99 -19.31 1.04
N ASN A 222 -10.67 -20.58 0.81
CA ASN A 222 -11.16 -21.71 1.62
C ASN A 222 -10.70 -21.63 3.09
N ALA A 223 -9.54 -21.03 3.34
CA ALA A 223 -9.04 -20.78 4.69
C ALA A 223 -9.67 -19.54 5.37
N GLY A 224 -10.52 -18.79 4.66
CA GLY A 224 -11.14 -17.56 5.16
C GLY A 224 -10.18 -16.38 5.27
N LYS A 225 -9.00 -16.46 4.62
CA LYS A 225 -8.02 -15.36 4.59
C LYS A 225 -8.36 -14.31 3.55
N ILE A 226 -8.97 -14.75 2.45
CA ILE A 226 -9.52 -13.89 1.42
C ILE A 226 -11.04 -14.04 1.44
N THR A 227 -11.76 -12.93 1.55
CA THR A 227 -13.22 -12.92 1.60
C THR A 227 -13.80 -11.96 0.57
N GLY A 228 -15.05 -12.20 0.20
CA GLY A 228 -15.85 -11.25 -0.56
C GLY A 228 -16.92 -10.65 0.34
N TYR A 229 -17.04 -9.32 0.43
CA TYR A 229 -18.07 -8.64 1.23
C TYR A 229 -18.12 -9.12 2.69
N GLY A 230 -16.98 -9.21 3.36
CA GLY A 230 -16.87 -9.71 4.74
C GLY A 230 -17.30 -11.17 4.90
N GLY A 231 -17.24 -11.96 3.83
CA GLY A 231 -17.64 -13.37 3.79
C GLY A 231 -19.10 -13.61 3.40
N ALA A 232 -19.87 -12.55 3.09
CA ALA A 232 -21.22 -12.68 2.57
C ALA A 232 -21.28 -12.92 1.06
N GLY A 233 -20.21 -12.59 0.33
CA GLY A 233 -20.09 -12.77 -1.11
C GLY A 233 -19.25 -13.97 -1.51
N GLU A 234 -19.17 -14.20 -2.81
CA GLU A 234 -18.34 -15.21 -3.46
C GLU A 234 -17.11 -14.54 -4.07
N VAL A 235 -15.92 -15.07 -3.76
CA VAL A 235 -14.67 -14.68 -4.42
C VAL A 235 -14.54 -15.45 -5.72
N VAL A 236 -14.38 -14.75 -6.83
CA VAL A 236 -14.25 -15.32 -8.17
C VAL A 236 -12.80 -15.21 -8.60
N VAL A 237 -12.17 -16.36 -8.86
CA VAL A 237 -10.77 -16.47 -9.30
C VAL A 237 -10.75 -16.99 -10.73
N THR A 238 -10.09 -16.27 -11.64
CA THR A 238 -9.99 -16.66 -13.05
C THR A 238 -8.56 -16.52 -13.57
N TRP A 239 -8.24 -17.28 -14.62
CA TRP A 239 -6.94 -17.23 -15.27
C TRP A 239 -7.08 -16.69 -16.69
N ASP A 240 -6.28 -15.67 -17.01
CA ASP A 240 -6.08 -15.18 -18.37
C ASP A 240 -4.77 -15.76 -18.94
N PRO A 241 -4.84 -16.75 -19.84
CA PRO A 241 -3.64 -17.35 -20.46
C PRO A 241 -2.96 -16.45 -21.49
N VAL A 242 -3.61 -15.38 -21.97
CA VAL A 242 -3.02 -14.44 -22.93
C VAL A 242 -2.16 -13.41 -22.21
N LEU A 243 -2.65 -12.89 -21.08
CA LEU A 243 -1.93 -11.92 -20.25
C LEU A 243 -1.02 -12.57 -19.21
N GLU A 244 -1.15 -13.89 -19.03
CA GLU A 244 -0.48 -14.65 -17.98
C GLU A 244 -0.78 -14.09 -16.58
N GLN A 245 -2.06 -13.81 -16.30
CA GLN A 245 -2.53 -13.16 -15.08
C GLN A 245 -3.67 -13.94 -14.41
N THR A 246 -3.63 -14.02 -13.09
CA THR A 246 -4.77 -14.49 -12.27
C THR A 246 -5.55 -13.28 -11.80
N HIS A 247 -6.85 -13.25 -12.12
CA HIS A 247 -7.77 -12.16 -11.79
C HIS A 247 -8.69 -12.60 -10.66
N VAL A 248 -8.85 -11.75 -9.65
CA VAL A 248 -9.66 -12.00 -8.46
C VAL A 248 -10.63 -10.86 -8.26
N THR A 249 -11.91 -11.19 -8.17
CA THR A 249 -13.00 -10.25 -7.89
C THR A 249 -13.95 -10.86 -6.85
N ALA A 250 -14.95 -10.10 -6.40
CA ALA A 250 -16.01 -10.61 -5.55
C ALA A 250 -17.39 -10.18 -6.05
N VAL A 251 -18.35 -11.08 -5.93
CA VAL A 251 -19.76 -10.82 -6.27
C VAL A 251 -20.66 -11.20 -5.09
N ILE A 252 -21.78 -10.49 -4.93
CA ILE A 252 -22.86 -10.96 -4.06
C ILE A 252 -23.67 -11.96 -4.89
N PRO A 253 -23.78 -13.24 -4.48
CA PRO A 253 -24.64 -14.20 -5.18
C PRO A 253 -26.05 -13.64 -5.25
N GLU A 254 -26.69 -13.68 -6.41
CA GLU A 254 -28.09 -13.28 -6.51
C GLU A 254 -28.90 -14.10 -5.49
N PRO A 255 -29.78 -13.47 -4.69
CA PRO A 255 -30.59 -14.22 -3.74
C PRO A 255 -31.44 -15.23 -4.51
N ILE A 256 -31.17 -16.53 -4.31
CA ILE A 256 -31.97 -17.65 -4.87
C ILE A 256 -33.47 -17.46 -4.58
N THR A 257 -33.78 -16.71 -3.51
CA THR A 257 -35.13 -16.26 -3.14
C THR A 257 -35.89 -15.53 -4.24
N ILE A 258 -35.25 -14.73 -5.10
CA ILE A 258 -35.93 -14.04 -6.22
C ILE A 258 -36.33 -15.04 -7.30
N THR A 259 -35.46 -16.01 -7.61
CA THR A 259 -35.76 -17.08 -8.56
C THR A 259 -36.90 -17.96 -8.05
N LEU A 260 -36.92 -18.27 -6.74
CA LEU A 260 -37.97 -19.07 -6.11
C LEU A 260 -39.32 -18.31 -6.04
N LEU A 261 -39.31 -17.00 -5.79
CA LEU A 261 -40.50 -16.14 -5.86
C LEU A 261 -41.05 -16.02 -7.28
N GLY A 262 -40.17 -15.89 -8.28
CA GLY A 262 -40.56 -15.86 -9.69
C GLY A 262 -41.23 -17.17 -10.13
N ILE A 263 -40.65 -18.32 -9.78
CA ILE A 263 -41.22 -19.64 -10.09
C ILE A 263 -42.52 -19.87 -9.29
N GLY A 264 -42.56 -19.52 -8.01
CA GLY A 264 -43.77 -19.60 -7.18
C GLY A 264 -44.93 -18.77 -7.73
N ALA A 265 -44.67 -17.53 -8.15
CA ALA A 265 -45.67 -16.67 -8.77
C ALA A 265 -46.16 -17.20 -10.13
N LEU A 266 -45.27 -17.80 -10.94
CA LEU A 266 -45.63 -18.46 -12.20
C LEU A 266 -46.50 -19.71 -12.00
N LEU A 267 -46.25 -20.48 -10.93
CA LEU A 267 -47.03 -21.67 -10.59
C LEU A 267 -48.42 -21.33 -10.03
N ILE A 268 -48.57 -20.20 -9.32
CA ILE A 268 -49.87 -19.71 -8.83
C ILE A 268 -50.73 -19.19 -10.00
N ARG A 269 -50.13 -18.56 -11.01
CA ARG A 269 -50.86 -17.98 -12.16
C ARG A 269 -51.44 -19.02 -13.13
N LYS A 270 -50.98 -20.27 -13.09
CA LYS A 270 -51.49 -21.34 -13.97
C LYS A 270 -52.75 -22.05 -13.45
N ARG A 271 -53.29 -21.61 -12.30
CA ARG A 271 -54.49 -22.18 -11.66
C ARG A 271 -55.73 -21.28 -11.65
N SER A 272 -55.69 -20.14 -12.34
CA SER A 272 -56.85 -19.27 -12.58
C SER A 272 -57.38 -19.42 -14.00
#